data_AF-A0A2D5ML88-F1
#
_entry.id   AF-A0A2D5ML88-F1
#
_cell.length_a   1.000
_cell.length_b   1.000
_cell.length_c   1.000
_cell.angle_alpha   90.00
_cell.angle_beta   90.00
_cell.angle_gamma   90.00
#
_symmetry.space_group_name_H-M   'P 1'
#
loop_
_entity.id
_entity.type
_entity.pdbx_description
1 polymer ?
#
loop_
_entity_poly.entity_id
_entity_poly.type
_entity_poly.pdbx_seq_one_letter_code
_entity_poly.pdbx_strand_id
1 'polypeptide(L)'
;MKEDFIRRKERWAKKMSTKERSIRTNAGRLPPGQHEVSNFPVLDLGVHPKIPLGDWQLKIHGEVENPTTLNWKQFMELPQFCDTSDFHCVTTW
;
A
#
# COMPACT_ATOMS: atom_id res chain seq x y z
N MET A 1 28.08 11.78 -4.25
CA MET A 1 27.12 10.68 -3.91
C MET A 1 25.67 11.12 -4.04
N LYS A 2 25.20 12.17 -3.34
CA LYS A 2 23.80 12.65 -3.48
C LYS A 2 23.51 13.29 -4.85
N GLU A 3 24.44 14.08 -5.42
CA GLU A 3 24.25 14.64 -6.77
C GLU A 3 24.04 13.57 -7.84
N ASP A 4 24.74 12.43 -7.76
CA ASP A 4 24.62 11.37 -8.77
C ASP A 4 23.24 10.71 -8.77
N PHE A 5 22.63 10.56 -7.59
CA PHE A 5 21.27 10.05 -7.47
C PHE A 5 20.24 11.03 -8.03
N ILE A 6 20.40 12.33 -7.75
CA ILE A 6 19.51 13.38 -8.27
C ILE A 6 19.62 13.43 -9.80
N ARG A 7 20.84 13.46 -10.34
CA ARG A 7 21.08 13.50 -11.79
C ARG A 7 20.54 12.26 -12.52
N ARG A 8 20.55 11.09 -11.90
CA ARG A 8 19.92 9.87 -12.46
C ARG A 8 18.39 10.00 -12.49
N LYS A 9 17.78 10.51 -11.42
CA LYS A 9 16.33 10.73 -11.34
C LYS A 9 15.86 11.79 -12.34
N GLU A 10 16.57 12.89 -12.50
CA GLU A 10 16.27 13.93 -13.49
C GLU A 10 16.35 13.40 -14.93
N ARG A 11 17.38 12.62 -15.24
CA ARG A 11 17.55 12.00 -16.56
C ARG A 11 16.43 11.00 -16.86
N TRP A 12 16.01 10.24 -15.86
CA TRP A 12 14.88 9.32 -15.97
C TRP A 12 13.55 10.06 -16.15
N ALA A 13 13.30 11.11 -15.37
CA ALA A 13 12.10 11.94 -15.49
C ALA A 13 11.98 12.60 -16.87
N LYS A 14 13.08 13.18 -17.39
CA LYS A 14 13.13 13.77 -18.74
C LYS A 14 12.87 12.74 -19.85
N LYS A 15 13.36 11.50 -19.67
CA LYS A 15 13.10 10.39 -20.60
C LYS A 15 11.63 9.95 -20.58
N MET A 16 10.97 10.03 -19.43
CA MET A 16 9.56 9.65 -19.29
C MET A 16 8.59 10.76 -19.71
N SER A 17 8.98 12.04 -19.62
CA SER A 17 8.10 13.17 -20.00
C SER A 17 7.82 13.26 -21.50
N THR A 18 8.68 12.67 -22.34
CA THR A 18 8.53 12.65 -23.81
C THR A 18 7.86 11.39 -24.33
N LYS A 19 7.50 10.44 -23.44
CA LYS A 19 6.92 9.17 -23.84
C LYS A 19 5.40 9.30 -23.87
N GLU A 20 4.81 9.13 -25.04
CA GLU A 20 3.36 9.06 -25.20
C GLU A 20 2.80 7.94 -24.31
N ARG A 21 1.89 8.31 -23.39
CA ARG A 21 1.25 7.35 -22.48
C ARG A 21 0.17 6.64 -23.29
N SER A 22 0.46 5.44 -23.80
CA SER A 22 -0.56 4.64 -24.47
C SER A 22 -1.70 4.40 -23.48
N ILE A 23 -2.87 4.99 -23.73
CA ILE A 23 -4.09 4.68 -22.99
C ILE A 23 -4.49 3.28 -23.45
N ARG A 24 -4.02 2.25 -22.74
CA ARG A 24 -4.58 0.92 -22.90
C ARG A 24 -5.95 0.95 -22.26
N THR A 25 -6.99 1.02 -23.08
CA THR A 25 -8.35 0.74 -22.65
C THR A 25 -8.41 -0.75 -22.33
N ASN A 26 -8.14 -1.12 -21.08
CA ASN A 26 -8.47 -2.46 -20.63
C ASN A 26 -10.00 -2.59 -20.68
N ALA A 27 -10.51 -3.48 -21.52
CA ALA A 27 -11.93 -3.73 -21.72
C ALA A 27 -12.62 -4.41 -20.50
N GLY A 28 -12.08 -4.21 -19.29
CA GLY A 28 -12.50 -4.85 -18.04
C GLY A 28 -12.70 -3.85 -16.90
N ARG A 29 -12.72 -4.34 -15.65
CA ARG A 29 -13.01 -3.54 -14.43
C ARG A 29 -11.96 -2.48 -14.05
N LEU A 30 -10.90 -2.30 -14.85
CA LEU A 30 -9.80 -1.39 -14.50
C LEU A 30 -10.10 0.06 -14.91
N PRO A 31 -10.04 1.02 -13.97
CA PRO A 31 -10.14 2.43 -14.30
C PRO A 31 -9.05 2.91 -15.27
N PRO A 32 -9.30 3.97 -16.05
CA PRO A 32 -8.29 4.56 -16.94
C PRO A 32 -6.99 4.86 -16.21
N GLY A 33 -5.84 4.55 -16.85
CA GLY A 33 -4.52 4.81 -16.27
C GLY A 33 -4.01 3.75 -15.28
N GLN A 34 -4.87 2.83 -14.84
CA GLN A 34 -4.47 1.67 -14.03
C GLN A 34 -4.03 0.49 -14.90
N HIS A 35 -3.19 -0.37 -14.33
CA HIS A 35 -2.75 -1.62 -14.94
C HIS A 35 -2.78 -2.74 -13.89
N GLU A 36 -3.16 -3.94 -14.32
CA GLU A 36 -3.11 -5.13 -13.46
C GLU A 36 -1.67 -5.54 -13.20
N VAL A 37 -1.40 -5.93 -11.96
CA VAL A 37 -0.15 -6.56 -11.55
C VAL A 37 -0.49 -7.88 -10.88
N SER A 38 0.19 -8.96 -11.27
CA SER A 38 -0.06 -10.30 -10.75
C SER A 38 0.83 -10.67 -9.56
N ASN A 39 1.78 -9.80 -9.21
CA ASN A 39 2.60 -9.92 -8.01
C ASN A 39 2.00 -9.10 -6.86
N PHE A 40 2.33 -9.49 -5.63
CA PHE A 40 1.88 -8.73 -4.47
C PHE A 40 2.66 -7.40 -4.39
N PRO A 41 1.98 -6.25 -4.47
CA PRO A 41 2.66 -4.95 -4.43
C PRO A 41 3.17 -4.70 -3.01
N VAL A 42 4.45 -4.34 -2.89
CA VAL A 42 5.04 -3.91 -1.62
C VAL A 42 5.22 -2.40 -1.67
N LEU A 43 4.42 -1.68 -0.88
CA LEU A 43 4.60 -0.25 -0.63
C LEU A 43 5.12 -0.07 0.79
N ASP A 44 6.42 0.17 0.89
CA ASP A 44 7.12 0.25 2.16
C ASP A 44 7.74 1.65 2.35
N LEU A 45 7.66 2.16 3.58
CA LEU A 45 8.34 3.40 3.98
C LEU A 45 9.79 3.17 4.42
N GLY A 46 10.27 1.92 4.38
CA GLY A 46 11.63 1.50 4.67
C GLY A 46 11.90 1.22 6.16
N VAL A 47 10.88 1.32 7.01
CA VAL A 47 10.99 1.08 8.46
C VAL A 47 10.08 -0.07 8.85
N HIS A 48 10.68 -1.17 9.30
CA HIS A 48 9.95 -2.36 9.74
C HIS A 48 10.07 -2.49 11.26
N PRO A 49 9.05 -2.07 12.02
CA PRO A 49 9.10 -2.18 13.47
C PRO A 49 9.07 -3.66 13.88
N LYS A 50 9.95 -4.04 14.79
CA LYS A 50 9.89 -5.34 15.47
C LYS A 50 9.00 -5.18 16.70
N ILE A 51 7.82 -5.78 16.66
CA ILE A 51 6.85 -5.73 17.76
C ILE A 51 6.71 -7.15 18.30
N PRO A 52 7.29 -7.48 19.46
CA PRO A 52 7.05 -8.75 20.13
C PRO A 52 5.55 -8.91 20.42
N LEU A 53 5.01 -10.12 20.29
CA LEU A 53 3.58 -10.36 20.50
C LEU A 53 3.11 -10.05 21.94
N GLY A 54 4.01 -10.13 22.93
CA GLY A 54 3.72 -9.73 24.30
C GLY A 54 3.50 -8.22 24.48
N ASP A 55 4.10 -7.41 23.60
CA ASP A 55 4.01 -5.95 23.61
C ASP A 55 2.97 -5.42 22.59
N TRP A 56 2.45 -6.30 21.74
CA TRP A 56 1.50 -5.93 20.69
C TRP A 56 0.15 -5.52 21.28
N GLN A 57 -0.39 -4.42 20.78
CA GLN A 57 -1.73 -3.93 21.14
C GLN A 57 -2.42 -3.32 19.91
N LEU A 58 -3.72 -3.60 19.76
CA LEU A 58 -4.62 -2.84 18.89
C LEU A 58 -5.49 -1.92 19.75
N LYS A 59 -5.38 -0.62 19.54
CA LYS A 59 -6.15 0.39 20.25
C LYS A 59 -7.24 0.95 19.33
N ILE A 60 -8.50 0.80 19.74
CA ILE A 60 -9.68 1.32 19.07
C ILE A 60 -10.18 2.49 19.92
N HIS A 61 -10.06 3.70 19.40
CA HIS A 61 -10.33 4.94 20.15
C HIS A 61 -10.74 6.08 19.20
N GLY A 62 -11.09 7.24 19.74
CA GLY A 62 -11.56 8.39 18.99
C GLY A 62 -13.07 8.57 19.17
N GLU A 63 -13.80 8.76 18.08
CA GLU A 63 -15.26 8.90 18.09
C GLU A 63 -15.93 7.52 18.11
N VAL A 64 -15.77 6.82 19.23
CA VAL A 64 -16.36 5.50 19.49
C VAL A 64 -17.02 5.49 20.85
N GLU A 65 -18.16 4.82 20.97
CA GLU A 65 -18.89 4.71 22.24
C GLU A 65 -18.10 3.93 23.29
N ASN A 66 -17.41 2.86 22.88
CA ASN A 66 -16.68 1.96 23.76
C ASN A 66 -15.21 1.80 23.30
N PRO A 67 -14.31 2.73 23.68
CA PRO A 67 -12.89 2.59 23.42
C PRO A 67 -12.36 1.28 24.00
N THR A 68 -11.61 0.53 23.20
CA THR A 68 -11.14 -0.82 23.57
C THR A 68 -9.69 -0.99 23.16
N THR A 69 -8.92 -1.72 23.98
CA THR A 69 -7.57 -2.17 23.63
C THR A 69 -7.52 -3.69 23.68
N LEU A 70 -7.06 -4.31 22.60
CA LEU A 70 -6.89 -5.75 22.48
C LEU A 70 -5.40 -6.09 22.52
N ASN A 71 -5.03 -7.04 23.38
CA ASN A 71 -3.74 -7.71 23.26
C ASN A 71 -3.80 -8.77 22.14
N TRP A 72 -2.64 -9.36 21.81
CA TRP A 72 -2.56 -10.33 20.72
C TRP A 72 -3.53 -11.51 20.89
N LYS A 73 -3.63 -12.08 22.09
CA LYS A 73 -4.51 -13.22 22.36
C LYS A 73 -5.98 -12.86 22.13
N GLN A 74 -6.43 -11.73 22.67
CA GLN A 74 -7.80 -11.24 22.52
C GLN A 74 -8.15 -10.93 21.06
N PHE A 75 -7.20 -10.36 20.31
CA PHE A 75 -7.40 -10.10 18.88
C PHE A 75 -7.59 -11.40 18.09
N MET A 76 -6.80 -12.43 18.39
CA MET A 76 -6.90 -13.75 17.73
C MET A 76 -8.15 -14.54 18.12
N GLU A 77 -8.79 -14.21 19.24
CA GLU A 77 -10.07 -14.81 19.66
C GLU A 77 -11.28 -14.23 18.90
N LEU A 78 -11.10 -13.13 18.15
CA LEU A 78 -12.16 -12.58 17.32
C LEU A 78 -12.55 -13.55 16.19
N PRO A 79 -13.84 -13.60 15.78
CA PRO A 79 -14.28 -14.44 14.67
C PRO A 79 -13.47 -14.18 13.40
N GLN A 80 -12.90 -15.24 12.84
CA GLN A 80 -12.13 -15.18 11.61
C GLN A 80 -13.06 -15.41 10.41
N PHE A 81 -12.86 -14.64 9.35
CA PHE A 81 -13.53 -14.85 8.07
C PHE A 81 -12.54 -14.67 6.92
N CYS A 82 -12.86 -15.25 5.76
CA CYS A 82 -12.07 -15.12 4.55
C CYS A 82 -12.83 -14.24 3.56
N ASP A 83 -12.16 -13.23 3.02
CA ASP A 83 -12.67 -12.35 1.98
C ASP A 83 -11.63 -12.22 0.86
N THR A 84 -12.09 -12.22 -0.38
CA THR A 84 -11.24 -12.01 -1.56
C THR A 84 -11.68 -10.72 -2.23
N SER A 85 -10.82 -9.71 -2.14
CA SER A 85 -11.07 -8.35 -2.63
C SER A 85 -9.90 -7.84 -3.46
N ASP A 86 -10.19 -7.05 -4.48
CA ASP A 86 -9.19 -6.35 -5.29
C ASP A 86 -8.55 -5.19 -4.50
N PHE A 87 -7.24 -4.98 -4.65
CA PHE A 87 -6.52 -3.84 -4.05
C PHE A 87 -6.02 -2.89 -5.14
N HIS A 88 -6.47 -1.64 -5.12
CA HIS A 88 -6.12 -0.62 -6.12
C HIS A 88 -5.19 0.43 -5.54
N CYS A 89 -3.98 0.57 -6.08
CA CYS A 89 -3.04 1.61 -5.65
C CYS A 89 -3.44 2.99 -6.22
N VAL A 90 -3.42 4.03 -5.36
CA VAL A 90 -3.77 5.39 -5.78
C VAL A 90 -2.64 6.20 -6.44
N THR A 91 -1.45 5.62 -6.55
CA THR A 91 -0.26 6.36 -7.02
C THR A 91 -0.22 6.60 -8.54
N THR A 92 -1.09 5.97 -9.32
CA THR A 92 -1.10 6.08 -10.79
C THR A 92 -2.42 6.61 -11.39
N TRP A 93 -3.26 7.28 -10.60
CA TRP A 93 -4.48 7.95 -11.08
C TRP A 93 -4.14 9.11 -12.01
#